data_AF-A0A2L0CE57-F1
#
_entry.id   AF-A0A2L0CE57-F1
#
_cell.length_a   1.000
_cell.length_b   1.000
_cell.length_c   1.000
_cell.angle_alpha   90.00
_cell.angle_beta   90.00
_cell.angle_gamma   90.00
#
_symmetry.space_group_name_H-M   'P 1'
#
loop_
_entity.id
_entity.type
_entity.pdbx_description
1 polymer ?
#
loop_
_entity_poly.entity_id
_entity_poly.type
_entity_poly.pdbx_seq_one_letter_code
_entity_poly.pdbx_strand_id
1 'polypeptide(L)'
;GLRAIQLYHEANGNCKRDVCLIPVSAHGTNPASAQMAGMQVEPVKVRQDGTIDVDDLKSKAMKFKDRLSCLMITYPSTNGVFEETVADICDIIHEYGGQVYLDGANMNAQVGLCRPGDYGSDVSHLNLHKTFCIPHGGGGPGMGPIGVKSHLIPFLPGHPVVNPLGQQSTKYEVISAAPYGSSAILPISWAYIKMMGPRGLRKATQVAILNANYMSKVLENHYITLFKSSTSNLVAHEFIIDTRDFKKTANVEAVDIAKRLMDYG
;
A
#
# COMPACT_ATOMS: atom_id res chain seq x y z
N GLY A 1 2.97 -3.54 -11.70
CA GLY A 1 3.83 -2.78 -10.77
C GLY A 1 5.23 -3.35 -10.77
N LEU A 2 5.46 -4.40 -9.99
CA LEU A 2 6.78 -5.04 -9.86
C LEU A 2 7.40 -5.49 -11.19
N ARG A 3 6.61 -6.06 -12.10
CA ARG A 3 7.08 -6.38 -13.46
C ARG A 3 7.55 -5.17 -14.26
N ALA A 4 6.85 -4.03 -14.17
CA ALA A 4 7.27 -2.79 -14.83
C ALA A 4 8.60 -2.27 -14.27
N ILE A 5 8.83 -2.44 -12.98
CA ILE A 5 10.14 -2.15 -12.35
C ILE A 5 11.24 -3.08 -12.88
N GLN A 6 10.97 -4.39 -13.00
CA GLN A 6 11.95 -5.33 -13.55
C GLN A 6 12.31 -5.00 -15.01
N LEU A 7 11.31 -4.76 -15.85
CA LEU A 7 11.53 -4.36 -17.25
C LEU A 7 12.30 -3.03 -17.35
N TYR A 8 12.03 -2.08 -16.45
CA TYR A 8 12.81 -0.85 -16.34
C TYR A 8 14.27 -1.13 -16.00
N HIS A 9 14.55 -2.01 -15.04
CA HIS A 9 15.92 -2.40 -14.70
C HIS A 9 16.62 -3.10 -15.87
N GLU A 10 15.94 -4.03 -16.53
CA GLU A 10 16.47 -4.75 -17.71
C GLU A 10 16.81 -3.79 -18.85
N ALA A 11 15.92 -2.83 -19.15
CA ALA A 11 16.14 -1.82 -20.19
C ALA A 11 17.34 -0.91 -19.91
N ASN A 12 17.68 -0.73 -18.64
CA ASN A 12 18.85 0.04 -18.19
C ASN A 12 20.11 -0.83 -17.97
N GLY A 13 20.10 -2.10 -18.41
CA GLY A 13 21.24 -3.02 -18.27
C GLY A 13 21.43 -3.59 -16.86
N ASN A 14 20.49 -3.36 -15.94
CA ASN A 14 20.53 -3.79 -14.54
C ASN A 14 19.76 -5.10 -14.30
N CYS A 15 19.91 -6.10 -15.17
CA CYS A 15 19.10 -7.35 -15.14
C CYS A 15 19.26 -8.20 -13.88
N LYS A 16 20.26 -7.92 -13.03
CA LYS A 16 20.50 -8.64 -11.76
C LYS A 16 19.75 -8.02 -10.57
N ARG A 17 18.99 -6.94 -10.78
CA ARG A 17 18.21 -6.26 -9.73
C ARG A 17 16.90 -6.99 -9.45
N ASP A 18 16.98 -7.98 -8.56
CA ASP A 18 15.89 -8.89 -8.19
C ASP A 18 15.52 -8.87 -6.69
N VAL A 19 16.22 -8.12 -5.85
CA VAL A 19 15.91 -8.03 -4.41
C VAL A 19 14.78 -7.03 -4.16
N CYS A 20 13.74 -7.49 -3.47
CA CYS A 20 12.61 -6.69 -3.02
C CYS A 20 12.62 -6.58 -1.49
N LEU A 21 12.85 -5.38 -0.97
CA LEU A 21 12.79 -5.09 0.46
C LEU A 21 11.31 -4.92 0.87
N ILE A 22 10.89 -5.59 1.94
CA ILE A 22 9.49 -5.54 2.42
C ILE A 22 9.46 -5.45 3.95
N PRO A 23 8.91 -4.39 4.56
CA PRO A 23 8.69 -4.33 6.00
C PRO A 23 7.84 -5.51 6.50
N VAL A 24 8.19 -6.08 7.66
CA VAL A 24 7.43 -7.21 8.24
C VAL A 24 5.98 -6.86 8.61
N SER A 25 5.63 -5.58 8.65
CA SER A 25 4.26 -5.10 8.84
C SER A 25 3.42 -5.14 7.56
N ALA A 26 4.02 -5.31 6.38
CA ALA A 26 3.32 -5.23 5.10
C ALA A 26 2.21 -6.29 4.97
N HIS A 27 1.19 -5.99 4.16
CA HIS A 27 0.14 -6.96 3.85
C HIS A 27 0.73 -8.20 3.16
N GLY A 28 0.21 -9.40 3.47
CA GLY A 28 0.75 -10.68 2.97
C GLY A 28 0.77 -10.82 1.44
N THR A 29 -0.02 -10.02 0.72
CA THR A 29 0.05 -9.94 -0.75
C THR A 29 1.36 -9.39 -1.28
N ASN A 30 2.07 -8.58 -0.49
CA ASN A 30 3.31 -7.93 -0.92
C ASN A 30 4.43 -8.96 -1.15
N PRO A 31 4.82 -9.78 -0.15
CA PRO A 31 5.82 -10.83 -0.37
C PRO A 31 5.35 -11.87 -1.39
N ALA A 32 4.06 -12.24 -1.39
CA ALA A 32 3.53 -13.18 -2.38
C ALA A 32 3.62 -12.64 -3.82
N SER A 33 3.33 -11.36 -4.04
CA SER A 33 3.42 -10.72 -5.36
C SER A 33 4.86 -10.56 -5.81
N ALA A 34 5.79 -10.23 -4.89
CA ALA A 34 7.21 -10.16 -5.19
C ALA A 34 7.76 -11.53 -5.61
N GLN A 35 7.41 -12.59 -4.89
CA GLN A 35 7.79 -13.95 -5.26
C GLN A 35 7.19 -14.37 -6.62
N MET A 36 5.92 -14.04 -6.87
CA MET A 36 5.26 -14.31 -8.16
C MET A 36 5.94 -13.56 -9.33
N ALA A 37 6.47 -12.36 -9.07
CA ALA A 37 7.26 -11.60 -10.04
C ALA A 37 8.70 -12.12 -10.20
N GLY A 38 9.11 -13.16 -9.46
CA GLY A 38 10.46 -13.74 -9.50
C GLY A 38 11.50 -12.94 -8.73
N MET A 39 11.10 -12.12 -7.76
CA MET A 39 12.00 -11.35 -6.91
C MET A 39 12.40 -12.15 -5.65
N GLN A 40 13.62 -11.90 -5.15
CA GLN A 40 14.06 -12.35 -3.83
C GLN A 40 13.51 -11.41 -2.77
N VAL A 41 12.64 -11.90 -1.89
CA VAL A 41 12.06 -11.13 -0.79
C VAL A 41 13.03 -11.06 0.38
N GLU A 42 13.35 -9.84 0.81
CA GLU A 42 14.19 -9.58 1.98
C GLU A 42 13.37 -8.76 3.01
N PRO A 43 13.05 -9.33 4.18
CA PRO A 43 12.23 -8.64 5.17
C PRO A 43 12.98 -7.46 5.76
N VAL A 44 12.31 -6.35 6.05
CA VAL A 44 12.84 -5.18 6.78
C VAL A 44 12.19 -5.12 8.16
N LYS A 45 12.99 -4.86 9.19
CA LYS A 45 12.51 -4.80 10.56
C LYS A 45 11.57 -3.61 10.77
N VAL A 46 10.71 -3.74 11.76
CA VAL A 46 9.91 -2.65 12.31
C VAL A 46 10.28 -2.46 13.78
N ARG A 47 10.26 -1.22 14.24
CA ARG A 47 10.51 -0.83 15.63
C ARG A 47 9.32 -1.19 16.51
N GLN A 48 9.51 -1.11 17.83
CA GLN A 48 8.45 -1.41 18.80
C GLN A 48 7.25 -0.46 18.71
N ASP A 49 7.45 0.76 18.21
CA ASP A 49 6.40 1.75 17.93
C ASP A 49 5.67 1.50 16.60
N GLY A 50 6.02 0.42 15.89
CA GLY A 50 5.38 0.01 14.64
C GLY A 50 5.89 0.71 13.38
N THR A 51 6.90 1.58 13.49
CA THR A 51 7.54 2.26 12.35
C THR A 51 8.62 1.40 11.69
N ILE A 52 8.97 1.69 10.44
CA ILE A 52 10.06 1.00 9.74
C ILE A 52 11.40 1.29 10.43
N ASP A 53 12.20 0.25 10.65
CA ASP A 53 13.57 0.41 11.12
C ASP A 53 14.47 0.92 9.99
N VAL A 54 14.65 2.25 9.93
CA VAL A 54 15.41 2.94 8.88
C VAL A 54 16.88 2.49 8.84
N ASP A 55 17.47 2.12 9.98
CA ASP A 55 18.87 1.67 10.04
C ASP A 55 19.02 0.27 9.41
N ASP A 56 18.09 -0.64 9.71
CA ASP A 56 18.01 -1.96 9.09
C ASP A 56 17.72 -1.85 7.58
N LEU A 57 16.81 -0.95 7.18
CA LEU A 57 16.53 -0.65 5.77
C LEU A 57 17.79 -0.19 5.05
N LYS A 58 18.49 0.83 5.58
CA LYS A 58 19.70 1.39 4.97
C LYS A 58 20.81 0.36 4.86
N SER A 59 21.01 -0.44 5.92
CA SER A 59 21.97 -1.54 5.93
C SER A 59 21.67 -2.57 4.83
N LYS A 60 20.40 -2.94 4.63
CA LYS A 60 19.97 -3.86 3.57
C LYS A 60 20.07 -3.25 2.18
N ALA A 61 19.68 -1.99 2.00
CA ALA A 61 19.83 -1.28 0.75
C ALA A 61 21.30 -1.24 0.31
N MET A 62 22.22 -0.95 1.24
CA MET A 62 23.66 -1.01 1.00
C MET A 62 24.15 -2.43 0.70
N LYS A 63 23.76 -3.43 1.50
CA LYS A 63 24.13 -4.85 1.30
C LYS A 63 23.73 -5.36 -0.08
N PHE A 64 22.56 -4.96 -0.56
CA PHE A 64 21.99 -5.40 -1.82
C PHE A 64 22.13 -4.37 -2.95
N LYS A 65 22.97 -3.34 -2.83
CA LYS A 65 23.03 -2.21 -3.79
C LYS A 65 23.08 -2.60 -5.28
N ASP A 66 23.77 -3.70 -5.62
CA ASP A 66 23.96 -4.18 -7.00
C ASP A 66 22.80 -5.09 -7.47
N ARG A 67 21.93 -5.51 -6.54
CA ARG A 67 20.76 -6.36 -6.76
C ARG A 67 19.44 -5.73 -6.31
N LEU A 68 19.45 -4.52 -5.74
CA LEU A 68 18.27 -3.88 -5.18
C LEU A 68 17.31 -3.50 -6.31
N SER A 69 16.17 -4.19 -6.37
CA SER A 69 15.13 -3.96 -7.35
C SER A 69 14.16 -2.88 -6.86
N CYS A 70 13.56 -3.11 -5.69
CA CYS A 70 12.60 -2.19 -5.12
C CYS A 70 12.39 -2.35 -3.62
N LEU A 71 11.71 -1.36 -3.05
CA LEU A 71 11.07 -1.42 -1.74
C LEU A 71 9.56 -1.42 -1.95
N MET A 72 8.85 -2.31 -1.23
CA MET A 72 7.39 -2.24 -1.10
C MET A 72 7.01 -1.68 0.26
N ILE A 73 6.33 -0.53 0.29
CA ILE A 73 5.79 0.09 1.51
C ILE A 73 4.30 0.31 1.42
N THR A 74 3.63 0.40 2.57
CA THR A 74 2.23 0.83 2.68
C THR A 74 2.20 2.16 3.42
N TYR A 75 1.50 3.17 2.89
CA TYR A 75 1.40 4.47 3.55
C TYR A 75 -0.06 4.97 3.59
N PRO A 76 -0.56 5.44 4.75
CA PRO A 76 -0.03 5.15 6.09
C PRO A 76 0.15 3.64 6.30
N SER A 77 1.00 3.26 7.26
CA SER A 77 1.34 1.85 7.49
C SER A 77 0.10 1.01 7.82
N THR A 78 0.23 -0.31 7.73
CA THR A 78 -0.81 -1.28 8.13
C THR A 78 -1.16 -1.24 9.62
N ASN A 79 -0.36 -0.51 10.41
CA ASN A 79 -0.63 -0.21 11.81
C ASN A 79 -1.54 1.01 12.00
N GLY A 80 -1.94 1.68 10.92
CA GLY A 80 -2.79 2.87 10.96
C GLY A 80 -2.06 4.14 11.38
N VAL A 81 -0.75 4.25 11.13
CA VAL A 81 0.07 5.41 11.53
C VAL A 81 0.78 6.03 10.32
N PHE A 82 0.83 7.36 10.28
CA PHE A 82 1.67 8.09 9.34
C PHE A 82 3.12 8.09 9.83
N GLU A 83 4.02 7.52 9.04
CA GLU A 83 5.46 7.59 9.30
C GLU A 83 6.01 8.96 8.88
N GLU A 84 6.85 9.54 9.72
CA GLU A 84 7.52 10.83 9.49
C GLU A 84 8.67 10.71 8.47
N THR A 85 9.23 9.50 8.32
CA THR A 85 10.45 9.22 7.53
C THR A 85 10.16 8.68 6.13
N VAL A 86 8.91 8.72 5.65
CA VAL A 86 8.53 8.07 4.38
C VAL A 86 9.31 8.62 3.18
N ALA A 87 9.58 9.93 3.15
CA ALA A 87 10.36 10.54 2.06
C ALA A 87 11.83 10.12 2.13
N ASP A 88 12.43 10.15 3.32
CA ASP A 88 13.81 9.71 3.55
C ASP A 88 14.01 8.24 3.15
N ILE A 89 13.02 7.38 3.44
CA ILE A 89 13.02 5.98 3.04
C ILE A 89 12.98 5.83 1.52
N CYS A 90 12.19 6.64 0.81
CA CYS A 90 12.20 6.65 -0.65
C CYS A 90 13.57 7.08 -1.19
N ASP A 91 14.13 8.16 -0.64
CA ASP A 91 15.44 8.70 -1.05
C ASP A 91 16.56 7.69 -0.85
N ILE A 92 16.58 6.96 0.28
CA ILE A 92 17.54 5.87 0.53
C ILE A 92 17.43 4.81 -0.57
N ILE A 93 16.23 4.39 -0.94
CA ILE A 93 16.05 3.35 -1.96
C ILE A 93 16.52 3.83 -3.34
N HIS A 94 16.21 5.08 -3.67
CA HIS A 94 16.67 5.70 -4.91
C HIS A 94 18.20 5.87 -4.94
N GLU A 95 18.84 6.22 -3.83
CA GLU A 95 20.30 6.33 -3.70
C GLU A 95 21.01 5.01 -4.07
N TYR A 96 20.44 3.87 -3.70
CA TYR A 96 20.98 2.53 -4.04
C TYR A 96 20.42 1.95 -5.36
N GLY A 97 19.76 2.78 -6.18
CA GLY A 97 19.28 2.43 -7.52
C GLY A 97 18.03 1.55 -7.55
N GLY A 98 17.31 1.43 -6.43
CA GLY A 98 16.03 0.75 -6.36
C GLY A 98 14.87 1.62 -6.87
N GLN A 99 13.68 1.03 -6.94
CA GLN A 99 12.41 1.72 -7.18
C GLN A 99 11.49 1.59 -5.96
N VAL A 100 10.53 2.50 -5.80
CA VAL A 100 9.59 2.49 -4.67
C VAL A 100 8.19 2.12 -5.13
N TYR A 101 7.75 0.92 -4.76
CA TYR A 101 6.37 0.48 -4.87
C TYR A 101 5.61 0.85 -3.61
N LEU A 102 4.57 1.67 -3.75
CA LEU A 102 3.68 2.00 -2.66
C LEU A 102 2.34 1.26 -2.80
N ASP A 103 2.02 0.46 -1.81
CA ASP A 103 0.71 -0.15 -1.63
C ASP A 103 -0.32 0.94 -1.28
N GLY A 104 -1.19 1.24 -2.24
CA GLY A 104 -2.22 2.26 -2.11
C GLY A 104 -3.54 1.76 -1.52
N ALA A 105 -3.57 0.60 -0.86
CA ALA A 105 -4.77 0.13 -0.16
C ALA A 105 -5.25 1.14 0.90
N ASN A 106 -4.33 1.87 1.52
CA ASN A 106 -4.60 2.86 2.58
C ASN A 106 -4.79 4.29 2.04
N MET A 107 -5.03 4.46 0.74
CA MET A 107 -5.21 5.78 0.11
C MET A 107 -6.42 6.57 0.64
N ASN A 108 -7.37 5.93 1.33
CA ASN A 108 -8.48 6.64 1.97
C ASN A 108 -8.01 7.65 3.02
N ALA A 109 -6.81 7.45 3.59
CA ALA A 109 -6.15 8.41 4.49
C ALA A 109 -5.37 9.53 3.76
N GLN A 110 -5.22 9.47 2.43
CA GLN A 110 -4.36 10.38 1.67
C GLN A 110 -5.10 11.30 0.70
N VAL A 111 -6.19 10.83 0.09
CA VAL A 111 -6.86 11.52 -1.03
C VAL A 111 -7.17 12.98 -0.68
N GLY A 112 -6.58 13.91 -1.43
CA GLY A 112 -6.77 15.35 -1.25
C GLY A 112 -5.96 15.98 -0.10
N LEU A 113 -5.10 15.21 0.57
CA LEU A 113 -4.17 15.67 1.62
C LEU A 113 -2.69 15.53 1.20
N CYS A 114 -2.31 14.36 0.68
CA CYS A 114 -0.97 14.08 0.18
C CYS A 114 -1.05 13.13 -1.03
N ARG A 115 0.07 12.97 -1.77
CA ARG A 115 0.12 12.15 -2.98
C ARG A 115 1.40 11.29 -2.99
N PRO A 116 1.32 9.97 -3.21
CA PRO A 116 2.47 9.08 -3.30
C PRO A 116 3.63 9.58 -4.16
N GLY A 117 3.31 10.13 -5.33
CA GLY A 117 4.33 10.63 -6.24
C GLY A 117 5.05 11.89 -5.76
N ASP A 118 4.53 12.64 -4.78
CA ASP A 118 5.17 13.86 -4.30
C ASP A 118 6.26 13.58 -3.26
N TYR A 119 6.19 12.43 -2.58
CA TYR A 119 7.14 12.03 -1.54
C TYR A 119 8.01 10.82 -1.93
N GLY A 120 8.13 10.54 -3.24
CA GLY A 120 9.12 9.60 -3.77
C GLY A 120 8.62 8.24 -4.25
N SER A 121 7.30 7.96 -4.26
CA SER A 121 6.82 6.71 -4.86
C SER A 121 6.87 6.73 -6.39
N ASP A 122 7.37 5.65 -6.99
CA ASP A 122 7.46 5.46 -8.45
C ASP A 122 6.21 4.81 -9.03
N VAL A 123 5.62 3.87 -8.29
CA VAL A 123 4.42 3.13 -8.71
C VAL A 123 3.55 2.79 -7.51
N SER A 124 2.24 2.92 -7.68
CA SER A 124 1.27 2.48 -6.69
C SER A 124 0.09 1.78 -7.34
N HIS A 125 -0.38 0.70 -6.74
CA HIS A 125 -1.70 0.19 -7.06
C HIS A 125 -2.76 0.86 -6.18
N LEU A 126 -3.99 0.97 -6.68
CA LEU A 126 -5.14 1.47 -5.92
C LEU A 126 -6.19 0.37 -5.78
N ASN A 127 -6.74 0.17 -4.58
CA ASN A 127 -7.91 -0.69 -4.41
C ASN A 127 -9.18 0.12 -4.68
N LEU A 128 -9.70 0.06 -5.91
CA LEU A 128 -10.95 0.75 -6.25
C LEU A 128 -12.16 0.22 -5.44
N HIS A 129 -12.09 -1.04 -5.02
CA HIS A 129 -13.05 -1.73 -4.17
C HIS A 129 -12.92 -1.43 -2.67
N LYS A 130 -11.96 -0.58 -2.30
CA LYS A 130 -11.84 -0.02 -0.95
C LYS A 130 -12.08 1.49 -1.01
N THR A 131 -11.09 2.23 -1.49
CA THR A 131 -11.06 3.70 -1.47
C THR A 131 -12.06 4.36 -2.42
N PHE A 132 -12.42 3.69 -3.52
CA PHE A 132 -13.21 4.29 -4.62
C PHE A 132 -14.52 3.54 -4.90
N CYS A 133 -15.13 3.01 -3.84
CA CYS A 133 -16.53 2.60 -3.76
C CYS A 133 -16.99 1.42 -4.63
N ILE A 134 -16.12 0.69 -5.34
CA ILE A 134 -16.54 -0.60 -5.92
C ILE A 134 -16.98 -1.52 -4.76
N PRO A 135 -18.14 -2.19 -4.84
CA PRO A 135 -18.64 -3.01 -3.74
C PRO A 135 -17.76 -4.23 -3.47
N HIS A 136 -17.60 -4.59 -2.19
CA HIS A 136 -16.79 -5.75 -1.78
C HIS A 136 -17.38 -7.11 -2.20
N GLY A 137 -18.70 -7.21 -2.37
CA GLY A 137 -19.39 -8.36 -2.99
C GLY A 137 -19.16 -9.72 -2.33
N GLY A 138 -18.83 -9.78 -1.04
CA GLY A 138 -18.55 -11.03 -0.34
C GLY A 138 -17.19 -11.66 -0.66
N GLY A 139 -16.26 -10.90 -1.25
CA GLY A 139 -14.92 -11.37 -1.63
C GLY A 139 -14.49 -10.99 -3.06
N GLY A 140 -15.26 -10.15 -3.74
CA GLY A 140 -15.02 -9.68 -5.11
C GLY A 140 -16.32 -9.21 -5.77
N PRO A 141 -16.25 -8.45 -6.88
CA PRO A 141 -15.06 -8.17 -7.68
C PRO A 141 -14.23 -7.00 -7.16
N GLY A 142 -12.99 -6.87 -7.66
CA GLY A 142 -12.12 -5.73 -7.40
C GLY A 142 -11.41 -5.25 -8.66
N MET A 143 -10.99 -3.99 -8.66
CA MET A 143 -10.05 -3.43 -9.63
C MET A 143 -8.83 -2.83 -8.92
N GLY A 144 -7.66 -3.10 -9.48
CA GLY A 144 -6.34 -2.71 -8.96
C GLY A 144 -5.50 -1.94 -9.98
N PRO A 145 -5.95 -0.79 -10.51
CA PRO A 145 -5.15 -0.01 -11.46
C PRO A 145 -3.85 0.45 -10.81
N ILE A 146 -2.80 0.59 -11.62
CA ILE A 146 -1.52 1.16 -11.19
C ILE A 146 -1.34 2.57 -11.74
N GLY A 147 -0.93 3.50 -10.88
CA GLY A 147 -0.34 4.77 -11.29
C GLY A 147 1.17 4.66 -11.28
N VAL A 148 1.85 5.20 -12.30
CA VAL A 148 3.31 5.15 -12.43
C VAL A 148 3.89 6.52 -12.76
N LYS A 149 5.13 6.77 -12.35
CA LYS A 149 5.95 7.88 -12.84
C LYS A 149 6.33 7.67 -14.31
N SER A 150 6.71 8.76 -14.97
CA SER A 150 6.91 8.79 -16.43
C SER A 150 7.94 7.79 -16.94
N HIS A 151 9.02 7.55 -16.19
CA HIS A 151 10.07 6.60 -16.57
C HIS A 151 9.60 5.14 -16.60
N LEU A 152 8.49 4.81 -15.92
CA LEU A 152 7.90 3.47 -15.93
C LEU A 152 6.81 3.28 -17.00
N ILE A 153 6.34 4.36 -17.66
CA ILE A 153 5.28 4.30 -18.68
C ILE A 153 5.60 3.31 -19.82
N PRO A 154 6.83 3.27 -20.37
CA PRO A 154 7.16 2.35 -21.47
C PRO A 154 7.03 0.87 -21.10
N PHE A 155 6.97 0.55 -19.81
CA PHE A 155 6.97 -0.81 -19.26
C PHE A 155 5.61 -1.21 -18.66
N LEU A 156 4.57 -0.41 -18.91
CA LEU A 156 3.19 -0.77 -18.55
C LEU A 156 2.72 -2.02 -19.32
N PRO A 157 1.73 -2.76 -18.79
CA PRO A 157 1.19 -3.91 -19.50
C PRO A 157 0.44 -3.50 -20.77
N GLY A 158 0.58 -4.31 -21.81
CA GLY A 158 -0.15 -4.21 -23.07
C GLY A 158 -1.14 -5.37 -23.21
N HIS A 159 -1.63 -5.59 -24.43
CA HIS A 159 -2.52 -6.72 -24.72
C HIS A 159 -2.51 -7.09 -26.21
N PRO A 160 -2.49 -8.39 -26.57
CA PRO A 160 -2.30 -8.84 -27.96
C PRO A 160 -3.47 -8.52 -28.91
N VAL A 161 -4.70 -8.47 -28.39
CA VAL A 161 -5.90 -8.19 -29.21
C VAL A 161 -6.19 -6.68 -29.32
N VAL A 162 -6.14 -5.96 -28.20
CA VAL A 162 -6.41 -4.51 -28.13
C VAL A 162 -5.33 -3.89 -27.27
N ASN A 163 -4.26 -3.36 -27.87
CA ASN A 163 -3.14 -2.83 -27.09
C ASN A 163 -3.45 -1.43 -26.52
N PRO A 164 -3.56 -1.26 -25.18
CA PRO A 164 -3.80 0.05 -24.56
C PRO A 164 -2.63 1.02 -24.74
N LEU A 165 -1.43 0.54 -25.08
CA LEU A 165 -0.23 1.36 -25.32
C LEU A 165 -0.12 1.85 -26.78
N GLY A 166 -1.09 1.52 -27.63
CA GLY A 166 -1.08 1.83 -29.06
C GLY A 166 -0.35 0.78 -29.91
N GLN A 167 -0.53 0.88 -31.24
CA GLN A 167 -0.06 -0.14 -32.19
C GLN A 167 1.48 -0.21 -32.32
N GLN A 168 2.20 0.84 -31.90
CA GLN A 168 3.67 0.90 -32.04
C GLN A 168 4.41 0.16 -30.93
N SER A 169 3.75 -0.18 -29.82
CA SER A 169 4.36 -0.96 -28.74
C SER A 169 4.32 -2.45 -29.08
N THR A 170 5.47 -3.02 -29.43
CA THR A 170 5.62 -4.43 -29.83
C THR A 170 6.16 -5.33 -28.72
N LYS A 171 6.63 -4.75 -27.61
CA LYS A 171 7.11 -5.47 -26.42
C LYS A 171 6.28 -5.05 -25.22
N TYR A 172 5.46 -5.97 -24.72
CA TYR A 172 4.65 -5.75 -23.55
C TYR A 172 4.37 -7.06 -22.84
N GLU A 173 4.12 -6.96 -21.54
CA GLU A 173 3.56 -8.08 -20.77
C GLU A 173 2.03 -7.98 -20.72
N VAL A 174 1.40 -9.12 -20.44
CA VAL A 174 -0.04 -9.24 -20.28
C VAL A 174 -0.31 -9.77 -18.89
N ILE A 175 -1.06 -9.00 -18.09
CA ILE A 175 -1.37 -9.34 -16.69
C ILE A 175 -2.82 -9.83 -16.52
N SER A 176 -3.72 -9.46 -17.44
CA SER A 176 -5.14 -9.78 -17.38
C SER A 176 -5.64 -10.23 -18.73
N ALA A 177 -6.63 -11.13 -18.74
CA ALA A 177 -7.19 -11.71 -19.96
C ALA A 177 -7.95 -10.69 -20.84
N ALA A 178 -8.38 -9.56 -20.27
CA ALA A 178 -8.97 -8.45 -20.98
C ALA A 178 -8.08 -7.20 -20.80
N PRO A 179 -7.95 -6.33 -21.82
CA PRO A 179 -7.00 -5.20 -21.83
C PRO A 179 -7.21 -4.20 -20.69
N TYR A 180 -8.44 -4.07 -20.19
CA TYR A 180 -8.80 -3.17 -19.10
C TYR A 180 -9.43 -3.92 -17.91
N GLY A 181 -9.24 -5.23 -17.83
CA GLY A 181 -9.83 -6.08 -16.79
C GLY A 181 -11.36 -5.98 -16.74
N SER A 182 -11.92 -5.92 -15.53
CA SER A 182 -13.35 -5.79 -15.26
C SER A 182 -13.87 -4.38 -15.57
N SER A 183 -13.95 -4.04 -16.85
CA SER A 183 -14.23 -2.67 -17.31
C SER A 183 -15.61 -2.16 -16.89
N ALA A 184 -16.60 -3.05 -16.79
CA ALA A 184 -17.98 -2.71 -16.47
C ALA A 184 -18.18 -2.09 -15.08
N ILE A 185 -17.24 -2.29 -14.14
CA ILE A 185 -17.31 -1.74 -12.77
C ILE A 185 -16.51 -0.45 -12.58
N LEU A 186 -15.70 -0.05 -13.56
CA LEU A 186 -14.96 1.22 -13.52
C LEU A 186 -15.84 2.48 -13.41
N PRO A 187 -17.07 2.52 -14.01
CA PRO A 187 -17.97 3.66 -13.86
C PRO A 187 -18.34 3.97 -12.40
N ILE A 188 -18.27 3.00 -11.47
CA ILE A 188 -18.57 3.22 -10.04
C ILE A 188 -17.58 4.22 -9.45
N SER A 189 -16.28 3.94 -9.60
CA SER A 189 -15.22 4.83 -9.11
C SER A 189 -15.20 6.16 -9.85
N TRP A 190 -15.46 6.15 -11.16
CA TRP A 190 -15.61 7.39 -11.94
C TRP A 190 -16.73 8.28 -11.39
N ALA A 191 -17.90 7.70 -11.12
CA ALA A 191 -19.05 8.43 -10.60
C ALA A 191 -18.76 9.00 -9.21
N TYR A 192 -18.18 8.21 -8.31
CA TYR A 192 -17.74 8.67 -6.98
C TYR A 192 -16.82 9.90 -7.08
N ILE A 193 -15.75 9.81 -7.89
CA ILE A 193 -14.79 10.90 -8.07
C ILE A 193 -15.47 12.15 -8.63
N LYS A 194 -16.34 12.00 -9.64
CA LYS A 194 -17.03 13.12 -10.30
C LYS A 194 -18.06 13.79 -9.40
N MET A 195 -18.82 13.04 -8.63
CA MET A 195 -19.84 13.57 -7.71
C MET A 195 -19.21 14.24 -6.49
N MET A 196 -18.16 13.65 -5.92
CA MET A 196 -17.47 14.22 -4.76
C MET A 196 -16.69 15.48 -5.12
N GLY A 197 -16.03 15.48 -6.29
CA GLY A 197 -15.10 16.52 -6.69
C GLY A 197 -13.92 16.68 -5.71
N PRO A 198 -13.01 17.64 -5.95
CA PRO A 198 -11.81 17.79 -5.13
C PRO A 198 -12.11 18.09 -3.66
N ARG A 199 -13.13 18.93 -3.39
CA ARG A 199 -13.54 19.30 -2.03
C ARG A 199 -14.16 18.13 -1.27
N GLY A 200 -15.07 17.38 -1.92
CA GLY A 200 -15.71 16.23 -1.30
C GLY A 200 -14.71 15.11 -1.02
N LEU A 201 -13.82 14.83 -1.97
CA LEU A 201 -12.75 13.82 -1.80
C LEU A 201 -11.84 14.15 -0.62
N ARG A 202 -11.35 15.39 -0.52
CA ARG A 202 -10.55 15.84 0.64
C ARG A 202 -11.34 15.72 1.94
N LYS A 203 -12.62 16.12 1.95
CA LYS A 203 -13.47 16.04 3.13
C LYS A 203 -13.71 14.60 3.57
N ALA A 204 -13.91 13.67 2.64
CA ALA A 204 -14.09 12.25 2.94
C ALA A 204 -12.86 11.69 3.68
N THR A 205 -11.65 11.97 3.20
CA THR A 205 -10.40 11.58 3.87
C THR A 205 -10.26 12.21 5.26
N GLN A 206 -10.57 13.52 5.40
CA GLN A 206 -10.56 14.18 6.72
C GLN A 206 -11.54 13.53 7.69
N VAL A 207 -12.74 13.16 7.23
CA VAL A 207 -13.76 12.50 8.07
C VAL A 207 -13.34 11.08 8.41
N ALA A 208 -12.69 10.34 7.52
CA ALA A 208 -12.16 9.01 7.82
C ALA A 208 -11.14 9.07 8.97
N ILE A 209 -10.19 10.00 8.90
CA ILE A 209 -9.20 10.21 9.97
C ILE A 209 -9.87 10.68 11.26
N LEU A 210 -10.82 11.62 11.16
CA LEU A 210 -11.57 12.11 12.32
C LEU A 210 -12.31 10.98 13.04
N ASN A 211 -13.03 10.13 12.30
CA ASN A 211 -13.82 9.04 12.87
C ASN A 211 -12.92 8.01 13.57
N ALA A 212 -11.79 7.65 12.96
CA ALA A 212 -10.83 6.73 13.58
C ALA A 212 -10.27 7.29 14.90
N ASN A 213 -9.87 8.57 14.91
CA ASN A 213 -9.37 9.23 16.12
C ASN A 213 -10.45 9.43 17.18
N TYR A 214 -11.69 9.75 16.77
CA TYR A 214 -12.83 9.81 17.68
C TYR A 214 -13.06 8.46 18.36
N MET A 215 -13.10 7.37 17.60
CA MET A 215 -13.27 6.02 18.17
C MET A 215 -12.12 5.62 19.08
N SER A 216 -10.86 5.86 18.67
CA SER A 216 -9.69 5.61 19.53
C SER A 216 -9.78 6.41 20.84
N LYS A 217 -10.24 7.66 20.79
CA LYS A 217 -10.44 8.51 21.96
C LYS A 217 -11.54 7.99 22.89
N VAL A 218 -12.69 7.59 22.35
CA VAL A 218 -13.80 7.02 23.13
C VAL A 218 -13.38 5.74 23.84
N LEU A 219 -12.54 4.91 23.19
CA LEU A 219 -12.11 3.62 23.72
C LEU A 219 -10.89 3.69 24.64
N GLU A 220 -10.23 4.85 24.78
CA GLU A 220 -8.91 4.96 25.42
C GLU A 220 -8.86 4.53 26.90
N ASN A 221 -9.98 4.69 27.63
CA ASN A 221 -10.08 4.30 29.04
C ASN A 221 -10.43 2.81 29.23
N HIS A 222 -10.75 2.11 28.14
CA HIS A 222 -11.19 0.72 28.15
C HIS A 222 -10.16 -0.20 27.49
N TYR A 223 -9.47 0.29 26.45
CA TYR A 223 -8.52 -0.47 25.67
C TYR A 223 -7.31 0.37 25.29
N ILE A 224 -6.16 -0.30 25.16
CA ILE A 224 -4.93 0.32 24.67
C ILE A 224 -4.99 0.36 23.14
N THR A 225 -4.85 1.56 22.57
CA THR A 225 -4.54 1.69 21.14
C THR A 225 -3.06 1.42 20.95
N LEU A 226 -2.71 0.35 20.23
CA LEU A 226 -1.36 -0.22 20.20
C LEU A 226 -0.32 0.72 19.56
N PHE A 227 -0.69 1.39 18.47
CA PHE A 227 0.21 2.29 17.74
C PHE A 227 -0.44 3.65 17.54
N LYS A 228 0.34 4.71 17.78
CA LYS A 228 -0.02 6.10 17.54
C LYS A 228 1.22 6.83 17.05
N SER A 229 1.03 7.91 16.29
CA SER A 229 2.12 8.81 15.95
C SER A 229 2.76 9.37 17.23
N SER A 230 4.08 9.29 17.34
CA SER A 230 4.84 9.79 18.50
C SER A 230 4.80 11.31 18.62
N THR A 231 4.58 12.03 17.52
CA THR A 231 4.55 13.49 17.44
C THR A 231 3.16 14.05 17.75
N SER A 232 2.11 13.44 17.20
CA SER A 232 0.73 13.95 17.32
C SER A 232 -0.14 13.18 18.32
N ASN A 233 0.27 11.98 18.73
CA ASN A 233 -0.54 11.03 19.49
C ASN A 233 -1.89 10.69 18.80
N LEU A 234 -1.92 10.78 17.47
CA LEU A 234 -3.07 10.46 16.63
C LEU A 234 -2.81 9.23 15.77
N VAL A 235 -3.90 8.67 15.25
CA VAL A 235 -3.92 7.59 14.25
C VAL A 235 -4.32 8.16 12.88
N ALA A 236 -4.15 7.37 11.83
CA ALA A 236 -4.60 7.71 10.49
C ALA A 236 -6.10 7.39 10.32
N HIS A 237 -6.47 6.59 9.30
CA HIS A 237 -7.86 6.18 9.05
C HIS A 237 -8.29 4.90 9.77
N GLU A 238 -7.39 4.27 10.51
CA GLU A 238 -7.62 3.02 11.25
C GLU A 238 -6.71 2.97 12.47
N PHE A 239 -6.99 2.08 13.43
CA PHE A 239 -6.16 1.87 14.62
C PHE A 239 -6.29 0.43 15.13
N ILE A 240 -5.30 -0.01 15.90
CA ILE A 240 -5.27 -1.35 16.48
C ILE A 240 -5.58 -1.27 17.97
N ILE A 241 -6.54 -2.08 18.41
CA ILE A 241 -6.82 -2.30 19.84
C ILE A 241 -5.98 -3.49 20.32
N ASP A 242 -5.16 -3.27 21.35
CA ASP A 242 -4.40 -4.35 21.98
C ASP A 242 -5.29 -5.13 22.95
N THR A 243 -5.59 -6.37 22.59
CA THR A 243 -6.39 -7.29 23.40
C THR A 243 -5.55 -8.41 24.03
N ARG A 244 -4.22 -8.37 23.90
CA ARG A 244 -3.33 -9.50 24.28
C ARG A 244 -3.35 -9.77 25.78
N ASP A 245 -3.44 -8.73 26.59
CA ASP A 245 -3.43 -8.87 28.06
C ASP A 245 -4.66 -9.61 28.60
N PHE A 246 -5.79 -9.57 27.87
CA PHE A 246 -7.00 -10.30 28.26
C PHE A 246 -6.82 -11.81 28.29
N LYS A 247 -5.83 -12.34 27.55
CA LYS A 247 -5.48 -13.76 27.66
C LYS A 247 -4.99 -14.12 29.06
N LYS A 248 -4.22 -13.22 29.70
CA LYS A 248 -3.67 -13.44 31.04
C LYS A 248 -4.69 -13.11 32.13
N THR A 249 -5.45 -12.03 31.97
CA THR A 249 -6.34 -11.53 33.03
C THR A 249 -7.70 -12.22 33.07
N ALA A 250 -8.20 -12.68 31.92
CA ALA A 250 -9.54 -13.25 31.79
C ALA A 250 -9.61 -14.52 30.92
N ASN A 251 -8.47 -15.01 30.39
CA ASN A 251 -8.41 -16.07 29.39
C ASN A 251 -9.29 -15.80 28.15
N VAL A 252 -9.39 -14.52 27.76
CA VAL A 252 -10.13 -14.06 26.59
C VAL A 252 -9.15 -13.76 25.46
N GLU A 253 -9.45 -14.27 24.26
CA GLU A 253 -8.69 -14.03 23.04
C GLU A 253 -9.42 -13.06 22.09
N ALA A 254 -8.70 -12.53 21.10
CA ALA A 254 -9.28 -11.63 20.11
C ALA A 254 -10.49 -12.26 19.37
N VAL A 255 -10.48 -13.60 19.18
CA VAL A 255 -11.59 -14.32 18.56
C VAL A 255 -12.86 -14.27 19.41
N ASP A 256 -12.74 -14.34 20.74
CA ASP A 256 -13.89 -14.29 21.64
C ASP A 256 -14.57 -12.92 21.56
N ILE A 257 -13.78 -11.84 21.55
CA ILE A 257 -14.29 -10.47 21.35
C ILE A 257 -14.94 -10.35 19.98
N ALA A 258 -14.29 -10.84 18.92
CA ALA A 258 -14.82 -10.78 17.56
C ALA A 258 -16.15 -11.55 17.41
N LYS A 259 -16.29 -12.72 18.04
CA LYS A 259 -17.55 -13.48 18.05
C LYS A 259 -18.60 -12.81 18.92
N ARG A 260 -18.22 -12.24 20.06
CA ARG A 260 -19.16 -11.53 20.93
C ARG A 260 -19.71 -10.28 20.28
N LEU A 261 -18.94 -9.57 19.46
CA LEU A 261 -19.43 -8.41 18.69
C LEU A 261 -20.62 -8.79 17.79
N MET A 262 -20.70 -10.02 17.29
CA MET A 262 -21.85 -10.47 16.47
C MET A 262 -23.18 -10.38 17.23
N ASP A 263 -23.16 -10.54 18.56
CA ASP A 263 -24.36 -10.42 19.40
C ASP A 263 -24.81 -8.94 19.56
N TYR A 264 -23.96 -7.98 19.20
CA TYR A 264 -24.23 -6.54 19.29
C TYR A 264 -24.59 -5.89 17.94
N GLY A 265 -24.68 -6.69 16.86
CA GLY A 265 -25.00 -6.24 15.50
C GLY A 265 -23.78 -5.86 14.66
#